data_AF-A0AA97ER39-F1
#
_entry.id   AF-A0AA97ER39-F1
#
_cell.length_a   1.000
_cell.length_b   1.000
_cell.length_c   1.000
_cell.angle_alpha   90.00
_cell.angle_beta   90.00
_cell.angle_gamma   90.00
#
_symmetry.space_group_name_H-M   'P 1'
#
loop_
_entity.id
_entity.type
_entity.pdbx_description
1 polymer ?
#
loop_
_entity_poly.entity_id
_entity_poly.type
_entity_poly.pdbx_seq_one_letter_code
_entity_poly.pdbx_strand_id
1 'polypeptide(L)'
;MKKITTFMLLIFVFISCKEEAKTPVNEIDERALETVAQPVDSIIEVEVLEEIPVKKSTKQLKEELTAKGFKTFDYVDEKTKDTILMQQYFMAFLKRGPIRGQNEEEAADLQKEHLAHLAKMYELGYADISGPFGDDGDIRGITIYNVPTLKMADSLAKSDPMVKAGRLEIEIHPWWAAKGFSLR
;
A
#
# COMPACT_ATOMS: atom_id res chain seq x y z
N MET A 1 24.93 54.37 -2.92
CA MET A 1 24.45 54.70 -4.29
C MET A 1 23.52 53.59 -4.74
N LYS A 2 22.23 53.89 -4.88
CA LYS A 2 21.14 52.96 -5.24
C LYS A 2 21.24 52.62 -6.73
N LYS A 3 21.22 51.34 -7.09
CA LYS A 3 21.16 50.89 -8.50
C LYS A 3 19.69 50.67 -8.87
N ILE A 4 19.16 51.58 -9.69
CA ILE A 4 17.83 51.48 -10.30
C ILE A 4 18.08 51.21 -11.78
N THR A 5 17.66 50.04 -12.26
CA THR A 5 17.57 49.77 -13.69
C THR A 5 16.20 49.15 -13.95
N THR A 6 15.25 50.02 -14.28
CA THR A 6 13.88 49.69 -14.67
C THR A 6 13.90 49.24 -16.13
N PHE A 7 13.59 47.98 -16.42
CA PHE A 7 13.38 47.50 -17.78
C PHE A 7 11.88 47.51 -18.08
N MET A 8 11.46 48.55 -18.80
CA MET A 8 10.11 48.73 -19.33
C MET A 8 9.99 47.89 -20.62
N LEU A 9 9.27 46.75 -20.57
CA LEU A 9 8.93 45.99 -21.77
C LEU A 9 7.47 46.28 -22.15
N LEU A 10 7.33 46.85 -23.34
CA LEU A 10 6.09 47.25 -23.98
C LEU A 10 5.19 46.06 -24.33
N ILE A 11 3.90 46.33 -24.21
CA ILE A 11 2.71 45.52 -24.53
C ILE A 11 2.64 45.19 -26.03
N PHE A 12 2.31 43.94 -26.36
CA PHE A 12 1.54 43.61 -27.57
C PHE A 12 0.40 42.65 -27.21
N VAL A 13 -0.79 43.22 -27.12
CA VAL A 13 -2.08 42.51 -27.09
C VAL A 13 -2.40 42.11 -28.53
N PHE A 14 -2.45 40.81 -28.81
CA PHE A 14 -3.12 40.28 -29.99
C PHE A 14 -4.39 39.55 -29.55
N ILE A 15 -5.50 40.25 -29.76
CA ILE A 15 -6.86 39.71 -29.82
C ILE A 15 -7.02 39.06 -31.20
N SER A 16 -7.37 37.77 -31.28
CA SER A 16 -8.21 37.29 -32.39
C SER A 16 -8.89 35.94 -32.13
N CYS A 17 -10.22 35.99 -32.29
CA CYS A 17 -11.28 35.03 -32.56
C CYS A 17 -11.03 33.51 -32.71
N LYS A 18 -11.68 32.75 -31.82
CA LYS A 18 -12.77 31.77 -32.05
C LYS A 18 -12.88 31.11 -33.45
N GLU A 19 -12.65 29.79 -33.51
CA GLU A 19 -13.57 28.81 -34.15
C GLU A 19 -13.29 27.39 -33.64
N GLU A 20 -14.36 26.61 -33.43
CA GLU A 20 -14.35 25.25 -32.87
C GLU A 20 -13.93 24.20 -33.89
N ALA A 21 -13.20 23.17 -33.45
CA ALA A 21 -13.16 21.89 -34.13
C ALA A 21 -13.08 20.76 -33.10
N LYS A 22 -14.15 19.96 -33.07
CA LYS A 22 -14.34 18.75 -32.26
C LYS A 22 -13.61 17.56 -32.90
N THR A 23 -13.05 16.68 -32.08
CA THR A 23 -12.63 15.32 -32.47
C THR A 23 -13.14 14.35 -31.40
N PRO A 24 -13.61 13.14 -31.78
CA PRO A 24 -14.81 12.55 -31.18
C PRO A 24 -14.52 11.67 -29.98
N VAL A 25 -15.40 11.78 -29.01
CA VAL A 25 -15.63 10.82 -27.93
C VAL A 25 -16.49 9.70 -28.50
N ASN A 26 -16.04 8.45 -28.41
CA ASN A 26 -16.89 7.29 -28.68
C ASN A 26 -17.88 7.15 -27.53
N GLU A 27 -19.07 7.72 -27.72
CA GLU A 27 -20.29 7.34 -27.00
C GLU A 27 -20.75 5.97 -27.50
N ILE A 28 -21.01 5.05 -26.57
CA ILE A 28 -21.83 3.87 -26.85
C ILE A 28 -23.22 4.17 -26.30
N ASP A 29 -24.15 4.20 -27.25
CA ASP A 29 -25.56 4.55 -27.17
C ASP A 29 -26.35 3.55 -26.32
N GLU A 30 -26.96 4.04 -25.24
CA GLU A 30 -28.11 3.42 -24.61
C GLU A 30 -29.37 3.76 -25.42
N ARG A 31 -29.86 2.81 -26.24
CA ARG A 31 -31.32 2.68 -26.40
C ARG A 31 -31.78 1.32 -26.90
N ALA A 32 -32.62 0.74 -26.04
CA ALA A 32 -33.82 0.00 -26.38
C ALA A 32 -33.67 -1.35 -27.10
N LEU A 33 -33.88 -2.42 -26.35
CA LEU A 33 -35.05 -3.25 -26.62
C LEU A 33 -35.49 -3.99 -25.35
N GLU A 34 -36.58 -3.51 -24.76
CA GLU A 34 -37.36 -4.26 -23.76
C GLU A 34 -38.50 -5.00 -24.49
N THR A 35 -38.89 -6.16 -23.94
CA THR A 35 -39.97 -7.08 -24.36
C THR A 35 -39.59 -7.98 -25.55
N VAL A 36 -39.60 -9.32 -25.45
CA VAL A 36 -40.72 -10.23 -25.09
C VAL A 36 -40.18 -11.55 -24.51
N ALA A 37 -40.94 -12.15 -23.60
CA ALA A 37 -40.60 -13.37 -22.86
C ALA A 37 -40.90 -14.69 -23.62
N GLN A 38 -40.01 -15.68 -23.37
CA GLN A 38 -40.17 -17.16 -23.39
C GLN A 38 -40.21 -17.92 -24.74
N PRO A 39 -39.91 -19.25 -24.76
CA PRO A 39 -38.64 -19.91 -24.40
C PRO A 39 -38.24 -20.99 -25.45
N VAL A 40 -36.97 -21.36 -25.60
CA VAL A 40 -36.63 -22.68 -26.20
C VAL A 40 -35.26 -23.18 -25.72
N ASP A 41 -35.28 -24.43 -25.27
CA ASP A 41 -34.18 -25.26 -24.83
C ASP A 41 -32.98 -25.24 -25.77
N SER A 42 -31.82 -24.85 -25.23
CA SER A 42 -30.56 -25.52 -25.55
C SER A 42 -29.52 -25.08 -24.52
N ILE A 43 -29.29 -25.96 -23.55
CA ILE A 43 -28.17 -25.90 -22.61
C ILE A 43 -26.89 -25.95 -23.46
N ILE A 44 -26.26 -24.81 -23.68
CA ILE A 44 -24.83 -24.76 -23.96
C ILE A 44 -24.20 -24.35 -22.64
N GLU A 45 -23.67 -25.35 -21.97
CA GLU A 45 -22.82 -25.19 -20.80
C GLU A 45 -21.56 -24.47 -21.30
N VAL A 46 -21.57 -23.14 -21.22
CA VAL A 46 -20.36 -22.35 -21.39
C VAL A 46 -19.57 -22.56 -20.11
N GLU A 47 -18.72 -23.57 -20.13
CA GLU A 47 -17.71 -23.80 -19.12
C GLU A 47 -16.75 -22.60 -19.17
N VAL A 48 -17.07 -21.58 -18.38
CA VAL A 48 -16.14 -20.48 -18.08
C VAL A 48 -15.04 -21.13 -17.24
N LEU A 49 -14.00 -21.59 -17.92
CA LEU A 49 -12.73 -21.96 -17.31
C LEU A 49 -12.20 -20.70 -16.61
N GLU A 50 -12.49 -20.58 -15.32
CA GLU A 50 -11.77 -19.68 -14.44
C GLU A 50 -10.29 -20.03 -14.55
N GLU A 51 -9.48 -19.10 -15.09
CA GLU A 51 -8.03 -19.25 -15.09
C GLU A 51 -7.56 -19.27 -13.63
N ILE A 52 -7.42 -20.48 -13.07
CA ILE A 52 -6.86 -20.68 -11.73
C ILE A 52 -5.45 -20.10 -11.77
N PRO A 53 -5.15 -19.03 -11.00
CA PRO A 53 -3.81 -18.45 -11.00
C PRO A 53 -2.82 -19.53 -10.56
N VAL A 54 -1.90 -19.90 -11.44
CA VAL A 54 -0.90 -20.94 -11.20
C VAL A 54 -0.08 -20.55 -9.97
N LYS A 55 -0.41 -21.15 -8.82
CA LYS A 55 0.29 -20.92 -7.56
C LYS A 55 1.74 -21.34 -7.74
N LYS A 56 2.67 -20.37 -7.72
CA LYS A 56 4.12 -20.63 -7.82
C LYS A 56 4.51 -21.74 -6.85
N SER A 57 5.36 -22.66 -7.30
CA SER A 57 5.89 -23.69 -6.40
C SER A 57 6.73 -23.06 -5.28
N THR A 58 6.80 -23.71 -4.12
CA THR A 58 7.60 -23.24 -2.98
C THR A 58 9.06 -22.97 -3.36
N LYS A 59 9.62 -23.78 -4.26
CA LYS A 59 10.98 -23.60 -4.79
C LYS A 59 11.11 -22.29 -5.59
N GLN A 60 10.23 -22.05 -6.55
CA GLN A 60 10.24 -20.82 -7.36
C GLN A 60 10.05 -19.57 -6.50
N LEU A 61 9.16 -19.65 -5.50
CA LEU A 61 8.93 -18.54 -4.57
C LEU A 61 10.18 -18.23 -3.73
N LYS A 62 10.85 -19.26 -3.22
CA LYS A 62 12.10 -19.12 -2.47
C LYS A 62 13.21 -18.49 -3.31
N GLU A 63 13.36 -18.93 -4.56
CA GLU A 63 14.34 -18.37 -5.52
C GLU A 63 14.06 -16.88 -5.79
N GLU A 64 12.80 -16.51 -6.02
CA GLU A 64 12.40 -15.10 -6.22
C GLU A 64 12.66 -14.24 -4.97
N LEU A 65 12.28 -14.72 -3.79
CA LEU A 65 12.52 -14.01 -2.53
C LEU A 65 14.01 -13.81 -2.28
N THR A 66 14.81 -14.85 -2.52
CA THR A 66 16.27 -14.78 -2.40
C THR A 66 16.85 -13.77 -3.38
N ALA A 67 16.39 -13.76 -4.63
CA ALA A 67 16.82 -12.78 -5.64
C ALA A 67 16.47 -11.33 -5.24
N LYS A 68 15.37 -11.13 -4.52
CA LYS A 68 14.96 -9.83 -3.97
C LYS A 68 15.66 -9.48 -2.64
N GLY A 69 16.55 -10.34 -2.14
CA GLY A 69 17.33 -10.14 -0.91
C GLY A 69 16.61 -10.49 0.38
N PHE A 70 15.46 -11.16 0.32
CA PHE A 70 14.78 -11.65 1.52
C PHE A 70 15.51 -12.84 2.13
N LYS A 71 15.44 -12.96 3.45
CA LYS A 71 15.93 -14.13 4.17
C LYS A 71 14.79 -15.14 4.33
N THR A 72 15.07 -16.39 3.95
CA THR A 72 14.12 -17.49 4.03
C THR A 72 14.79 -18.78 4.51
N PHE A 73 14.05 -19.67 5.15
CA PHE A 73 14.48 -21.05 5.41
C PHE A 73 13.30 -22.02 5.34
N ASP A 74 13.59 -23.31 5.27
CA ASP A 74 12.56 -24.36 5.21
C ASP A 74 12.36 -24.93 6.61
N TYR A 75 11.11 -24.93 7.09
CA TYR A 75 10.69 -25.57 8.33
C TYR A 75 9.87 -26.81 8.01
N VAL A 76 10.21 -27.96 8.59
CA VAL A 76 9.45 -29.20 8.41
C VAL A 76 8.54 -29.37 9.62
N ASP A 77 7.22 -29.34 9.40
CA ASP A 77 6.26 -29.57 10.46
C ASP A 77 6.32 -31.04 10.91
N GLU A 78 6.47 -31.25 12.21
CA GLU A 78 6.73 -32.60 12.74
C GLU A 78 5.56 -33.57 12.54
N LYS A 79 4.32 -33.06 12.49
CA LYS A 79 3.11 -33.88 12.44
C LYS A 79 2.73 -34.23 11.01
N THR A 80 2.68 -33.21 10.15
CA THR A 80 2.27 -33.34 8.75
C THR A 80 3.42 -33.79 7.85
N LYS A 81 4.68 -33.57 8.27
CA LYS A 81 5.89 -33.70 7.44
C LYS A 81 5.94 -32.74 6.25
N ASP A 82 5.05 -31.76 6.23
CA ASP A 82 5.03 -30.72 5.20
C ASP A 82 6.20 -29.76 5.37
N THR A 83 6.77 -29.31 4.25
CA THR A 83 7.79 -28.26 4.22
C THR A 83 7.14 -26.89 4.08
N ILE A 84 7.34 -26.05 5.09
CA ILE A 84 6.84 -24.68 5.17
C ILE A 84 7.99 -23.72 4.89
N LEU A 85 7.79 -22.81 3.93
CA LEU A 85 8.74 -21.73 3.68
C LEU A 85 8.57 -20.62 4.72
N MET A 86 9.59 -20.42 5.54
CA MET A 86 9.68 -19.33 6.49
C MET A 86 10.36 -18.12 5.86
N GLN A 87 9.85 -16.92 6.11
CA GLN A 87 10.45 -15.66 5.70
C GLN A 87 10.70 -14.77 6.92
N GLN A 88 11.81 -14.02 6.90
CA GLN A 88 12.04 -12.96 7.87
C GLN A 88 11.28 -11.70 7.47
N TYR A 89 10.50 -11.21 8.41
CA TYR A 89 9.80 -9.92 8.42
C TYR A 89 10.41 -9.03 9.51
N PHE A 90 9.89 -7.81 9.63
CA PHE A 90 10.29 -6.88 10.68
C PHE A 90 9.05 -6.38 11.41
N MET A 91 8.92 -6.77 12.68
CA MET A 91 7.83 -6.32 13.53
C MET A 91 8.24 -5.00 14.18
N ALA A 92 7.55 -3.93 13.81
CA ALA A 92 7.70 -2.60 14.40
C ALA A 92 6.63 -2.40 15.48
N PHE A 93 7.07 -2.20 16.71
CA PHE A 93 6.24 -1.69 17.79
C PHE A 93 6.22 -0.16 17.72
N LEU A 94 5.01 0.40 17.62
CA LEU A 94 4.78 1.83 17.65
C LEU A 94 4.52 2.23 19.09
N LYS A 95 5.52 2.77 19.76
CA LYS A 95 5.48 3.14 21.17
C LYS A 95 5.03 4.58 21.35
N ARG A 96 4.47 4.89 22.51
CA ARG A 96 4.14 6.25 22.92
C ARG A 96 5.40 7.12 22.88
N GLY A 97 5.38 8.17 22.07
CA GLY A 97 6.48 9.11 21.96
C GLY A 97 6.42 10.24 23.00
N PRO A 98 7.54 10.94 23.22
CA PRO A 98 7.69 11.94 24.27
C PRO A 98 7.02 13.28 23.95
N ILE A 99 6.64 13.54 22.69
CA ILE A 99 6.08 14.83 22.26
C ILE A 99 4.58 14.68 21.99
N ARG A 100 3.75 15.15 22.93
CA ARG A 100 2.28 14.99 22.90
C ARG A 100 1.48 16.26 23.18
N GLY A 101 2.13 17.43 23.18
CA GLY A 101 1.50 18.71 23.49
C GLY A 101 0.72 19.37 22.34
N GLN A 102 0.47 18.66 21.24
CA GLN A 102 -0.29 19.17 20.10
C GLN A 102 -1.75 19.43 20.47
N ASN A 103 -2.36 20.46 19.87
CA ASN A 103 -3.79 20.71 20.03
C ASN A 103 -4.63 19.64 19.29
N GLU A 104 -5.96 19.69 19.45
CA GLU A 104 -6.86 18.68 18.86
C GLU A 104 -6.79 18.64 17.33
N GLU A 105 -6.69 19.79 16.66
CA GLU A 105 -6.59 19.89 15.20
C GLU A 105 -5.30 19.28 14.69
N GLU A 106 -4.16 19.68 15.26
CA GLU A 106 -2.84 19.13 14.93
C GLU A 106 -2.76 17.62 15.19
N ALA A 107 -3.35 17.14 16.30
CA ALA A 107 -3.38 15.72 16.62
C ALA A 107 -4.23 14.93 15.62
N ALA A 108 -5.36 15.49 15.17
CA ALA A 108 -6.22 14.88 14.16
C ALA A 108 -5.53 14.82 12.79
N ASP A 109 -4.84 15.88 12.39
CA ASP A 109 -4.08 15.93 11.14
C ASP A 109 -2.94 14.91 11.13
N LEU A 110 -2.14 14.85 12.21
CA LEU A 110 -1.09 13.83 12.35
C LEU A 110 -1.66 12.40 12.30
N GLN A 111 -2.85 12.18 12.86
CA GLN A 111 -3.53 10.89 12.79
C GLN A 111 -3.95 10.52 11.36
N LYS A 112 -4.48 11.49 10.61
CA LYS A 112 -4.83 11.29 9.20
C LYS A 112 -3.59 10.97 8.36
N GLU A 113 -2.50 11.70 8.57
CA GLU A 113 -1.24 11.49 7.86
C GLU A 113 -0.60 10.13 8.19
N HIS A 114 -0.66 9.71 9.45
CA HIS A 114 -0.22 8.38 9.88
C HIS A 114 -0.99 7.26 9.18
N LEU A 115 -2.33 7.36 9.14
CA LEU A 115 -3.16 6.37 8.43
C LEU A 115 -2.85 6.34 6.93
N ALA A 116 -2.64 7.49 6.31
CA ALA A 116 -2.24 7.57 4.90
C ALA A 116 -0.85 6.95 4.65
N HIS A 117 0.09 7.12 5.57
CA HIS A 117 1.40 6.46 5.52
C HIS A 117 1.25 4.94 5.56
N LEU A 118 0.51 4.40 6.54
CA LEU A 118 0.30 2.95 6.69
C LEU A 118 -0.40 2.34 5.46
N ALA A 119 -1.44 3.01 4.94
CA ALA A 119 -2.13 2.59 3.73
C ALA A 119 -1.16 2.50 2.54
N LYS A 120 -0.33 3.53 2.34
CA LYS A 120 0.70 3.53 1.29
C LYS A 120 1.72 2.39 1.47
N MET A 121 2.15 2.09 2.69
CA MET A 121 3.08 0.98 2.94
C MET A 121 2.46 -0.37 2.56
N TYR A 122 1.17 -0.53 2.82
CA TYR A 122 0.41 -1.71 2.41
C TYR A 122 0.28 -1.81 0.88
N GLU A 123 -0.17 -0.74 0.22
CA GLU A 123 -0.35 -0.69 -1.24
C GLU A 123 0.95 -0.97 -2.01
N LEU A 124 2.08 -0.48 -1.49
CA LEU A 124 3.40 -0.73 -2.08
C LEU A 124 3.98 -2.11 -1.74
N GLY A 125 3.31 -2.90 -0.89
CA GLY A 125 3.77 -4.21 -0.45
C GLY A 125 4.96 -4.16 0.51
N TYR A 126 5.21 -3.01 1.15
CA TYR A 126 6.26 -2.85 2.16
C TYR A 126 5.83 -3.28 3.55
N ALA A 127 4.52 -3.29 3.84
CA ALA A 127 3.97 -3.79 5.09
C ALA A 127 2.74 -4.66 4.82
N ASP A 128 2.58 -5.75 5.57
CA ASP A 128 1.49 -6.71 5.35
C ASP A 128 0.34 -6.50 6.35
N ILE A 129 0.64 -6.15 7.61
CA ILE A 129 -0.35 -5.98 8.69
C ILE A 129 0.03 -4.77 9.54
N SER A 130 -0.93 -3.87 9.77
CA SER A 130 -0.80 -2.77 10.75
C SER A 130 -2.08 -2.63 11.56
N GLY A 131 -1.95 -2.32 12.85
CA GLY A 131 -3.12 -2.10 13.70
C GLY A 131 -2.76 -1.57 15.09
N PRO A 132 -3.68 -0.83 15.73
CA PRO A 132 -3.51 -0.37 17.10
C PRO A 132 -3.73 -1.50 18.10
N PHE A 133 -3.13 -1.36 19.30
CA PHE A 133 -3.57 -2.14 20.45
C PHE A 133 -4.87 -1.54 21.01
N GLY A 134 -5.71 -2.40 21.59
CA GLY A 134 -7.01 -2.01 22.15
C GLY A 134 -6.96 -1.47 23.59
N ASP A 135 -5.78 -1.43 24.19
CA ASP A 135 -5.56 -0.91 25.54
C ASP A 135 -4.87 0.47 25.51
N ASP A 136 -4.71 1.09 26.67
CA ASP A 136 -3.95 2.35 26.81
C ASP A 136 -2.48 2.14 27.18
N GLY A 137 -1.88 1.04 26.74
CA GLY A 137 -0.48 0.71 27.03
C GLY A 137 0.54 1.67 26.40
N ASP A 138 1.81 1.43 26.72
CA ASP A 138 2.94 2.15 26.11
C ASP A 138 3.11 1.80 24.63
N ILE A 139 2.76 0.58 24.24
CA ILE A 139 2.74 0.17 22.84
C ILE A 139 1.38 0.51 22.25
N ARG A 140 1.37 1.40 21.27
CA ARG A 140 0.16 1.94 20.65
C ARG A 140 -0.33 1.10 19.48
N GLY A 141 0.57 0.35 18.85
CA GLY A 141 0.23 -0.56 17.77
C GLY A 141 1.43 -1.35 17.28
N ILE A 142 1.18 -2.14 16.24
CA ILE A 142 2.21 -2.86 15.48
C ILE A 142 2.07 -2.59 13.98
N THR A 143 3.21 -2.68 13.28
CA THR A 143 3.29 -2.82 11.83
C THR A 143 4.27 -3.93 11.49
N ILE A 144 3.88 -4.86 10.62
CA ILE A 144 4.74 -5.93 10.12
C ILE A 144 5.25 -5.54 8.73
N TYR A 145 6.51 -5.14 8.67
CA TYR A 145 7.18 -4.79 7.42
C TYR A 145 7.67 -6.05 6.68
N ASN A 146 7.36 -6.10 5.38
CA ASN A 146 7.74 -7.14 4.43
C ASN A 146 8.80 -6.58 3.47
N VAL A 147 10.01 -6.42 3.99
CA VAL A 147 11.16 -5.84 3.29
C VAL A 147 12.41 -6.70 3.54
N PRO A 148 13.44 -6.65 2.68
CA PRO A 148 14.58 -7.56 2.80
C PRO A 148 15.52 -7.26 3.98
N THR A 149 15.49 -6.04 4.55
CA THR A 149 16.46 -5.63 5.57
C THR A 149 15.86 -4.79 6.70
N LEU A 150 16.43 -4.93 7.90
CA LEU A 150 16.06 -4.13 9.07
C LEU A 150 16.21 -2.63 8.80
N LYS A 151 17.28 -2.24 8.08
CA LYS A 151 17.53 -0.84 7.72
C LYS A 151 16.40 -0.25 6.87
N MET A 152 15.85 -1.05 5.94
CA MET A 152 14.73 -0.60 5.13
C MET A 152 13.46 -0.45 5.98
N ALA A 153 13.16 -1.43 6.84
CA ALA A 153 12.02 -1.35 7.76
C ALA A 153 12.12 -0.12 8.68
N ASP A 154 13.30 0.11 9.27
CA ASP A 154 13.59 1.27 10.13
C ASP A 154 13.41 2.59 9.39
N SER A 155 13.93 2.69 8.17
CA SER A 155 13.78 3.91 7.36
C SER A 155 12.33 4.19 6.98
N LEU A 156 11.54 3.15 6.66
CA LEU A 156 10.12 3.31 6.32
C LEU A 156 9.31 3.70 7.55
N ALA A 157 9.49 3.00 8.67
CA ALA A 157 8.81 3.30 9.93
C ALA A 157 9.13 4.72 10.45
N LYS A 158 10.38 5.17 10.36
CA LYS A 158 10.77 6.54 10.72
C LYS A 158 10.31 7.60 9.73
N SER A 159 9.82 7.21 8.56
CA SER A 159 9.26 8.15 7.58
C SER A 159 7.83 8.57 7.90
N ASP A 160 7.16 7.85 8.81
CA ASP A 160 5.84 8.13 9.32
C ASP A 160 5.73 9.52 9.96
N PRO A 161 4.76 10.36 9.57
CA PRO A 161 4.55 11.69 10.14
C PRO A 161 4.37 11.70 11.66
N MET A 162 3.71 10.70 12.26
CA MET A 162 3.57 10.61 13.71
C MET A 162 4.91 10.35 14.42
N VAL A 163 5.80 9.59 13.79
CA VAL A 163 7.14 9.32 14.31
C VAL A 163 8.02 10.56 14.17
N LYS A 164 7.98 11.23 13.02
CA LYS A 164 8.70 12.50 12.79
C LYS A 164 8.26 13.60 13.76
N ALA A 165 6.97 13.64 14.09
CA ALA A 165 6.43 14.58 15.08
C ALA A 165 6.75 14.20 16.54
N GLY A 166 7.39 13.04 16.78
CA GLY A 166 7.72 12.55 18.11
C GLY A 166 6.51 12.10 18.94
N ARG A 167 5.32 11.94 18.32
CA ARG A 167 4.14 11.35 18.97
C ARG A 167 4.26 9.84 19.12
N LEU A 168 5.02 9.21 18.22
CA LEU A 168 5.37 7.79 18.25
C LEU A 168 6.89 7.60 18.25
N GLU A 169 7.34 6.56 18.93
CA GLU A 169 8.68 6.02 18.83
C GLU A 169 8.62 4.61 18.24
N ILE A 170 9.69 4.20 17.57
CA ILE A 170 9.74 2.92 16.85
C ILE A 170 10.76 1.99 17.50
N GLU A 171 10.33 0.76 17.77
CA GLU A 171 11.18 -0.35 18.18
C GLU A 171 10.95 -1.51 17.20
N ILE A 172 12.00 -2.01 16.54
CA ILE A 172 11.86 -3.02 15.47
C ILE A 172 12.65 -4.28 15.80
N HIS A 173 12.00 -5.43 15.64
CA HIS A 173 12.59 -6.75 15.79
C HIS A 173 12.47 -7.58 14.51
N PRO A 174 13.52 -8.29 14.09
CA PRO A 174 13.39 -9.33 13.07
C PRO A 174 12.46 -10.44 13.57
N TRP A 175 11.45 -10.80 12.78
CA TRP A 175 10.44 -11.78 13.15
C TRP A 175 10.26 -12.80 12.03
N TRP A 176 10.18 -14.08 12.37
CA TRP A 176 10.02 -15.16 11.40
C TRP A 176 8.59 -15.67 11.38
N ALA A 177 8.00 -15.75 10.19
CA ALA A 177 6.68 -16.29 9.97
C ALA A 177 6.64 -17.12 8.68
N ALA A 178 5.68 -18.04 8.62
CA ALA A 178 5.43 -18.81 7.40
C ALA A 178 4.91 -17.87 6.30
N LYS A 179 5.48 -18.00 5.10
CA LYS A 179 5.13 -17.12 3.98
C LYS A 179 3.68 -17.34 3.57
N GLY A 180 2.89 -16.28 3.60
CA GLY A 180 1.48 -16.28 3.17
C GLY A 180 0.49 -16.69 4.27
N PHE A 181 0.92 -16.83 5.52
CA PHE A 181 -0.02 -17.01 6.63
C PHE A 181 -0.80 -15.72 6.89
N SER A 182 -2.09 -15.88 7.15
CA SER A 182 -3.01 -14.81 7.55
C SER A 182 -3.53 -15.07 8.97
N LEU A 183 -4.09 -14.03 9.58
CA LEU A 183 -4.99 -14.22 10.72
C LEU A 183 -6.21 -15.04 10.25
N ARG A 184 -6.78 -15.84 11.15
CA ARG A 184 -7.90 -16.75 10.88
C ARG A 184 -9.20 -16.18 11.41
#